data_AF-A0A8H5VVI3-F1
#
_entry.id   AF-A0A8H5VVI3-F1
#
_cell.length_a   1.000
_cell.length_b   1.000
_cell.length_c   1.000
_cell.angle_alpha   90.00
_cell.angle_beta   90.00
_cell.angle_gamma   90.00
#
_symmetry.space_group_name_H-M   'P 1'
#
loop_
_entity.id
_entity.type
_entity.pdbx_description
1 polymer ?
#
loop_
_entity_poly.entity_id
_entity_poly.type
_entity_poly.pdbx_seq_one_letter_code
_entity_poly.pdbx_strand_id
1 'polypeptide(L)'
;MPKSNQNIPAPLREALLECFDAATQLRTEDVDIAAPPAALIDIWEGVSSGAQSFSFESDGKIAFDAPQGFRVRLDLIEIGNGYIERIYLAEPFRGGSVASMSDLLRLRAVTVVEPREGQVLPGLDFQELGYVMGAASCLGVLDRLVLSAVLGANNSAAAYGLL
;
A
#
# COMPACT_ATOMS: atom_id res chain seq x y z
N MET A 1 27.99 -18.11 20.83
CA MET A 1 27.58 -16.72 20.53
C MET A 1 26.15 -16.56 21.03
N PRO A 2 25.80 -15.52 21.81
CA PRO A 2 24.42 -15.33 22.22
C PRO A 2 23.61 -14.88 20.99
N LYS A 3 22.48 -15.55 20.73
CA LYS A 3 21.52 -15.14 19.70
C LYS A 3 20.88 -13.83 20.16
N SER A 4 21.03 -12.75 19.39
CA SER A 4 20.30 -11.52 19.64
C SER A 4 18.83 -11.76 19.32
N ASN A 5 17.99 -11.85 20.36
CA ASN A 5 16.54 -11.72 20.24
C ASN A 5 16.23 -10.27 19.87
N GLN A 6 16.40 -9.89 18.61
CA GLN A 6 15.92 -8.60 18.10
C GLN A 6 14.53 -8.82 17.52
N ASN A 7 13.55 -8.72 18.41
CA ASN A 7 12.14 -8.67 18.06
C ASN A 7 11.83 -7.36 17.32
N ILE A 8 10.99 -7.43 16.29
CA ILE A 8 10.29 -6.25 15.76
C ILE A 8 9.67 -5.50 16.96
N PRO A 9 9.92 -4.19 17.13
CA PRO A 9 9.37 -3.42 18.23
C PRO A 9 7.85 -3.60 18.30
N ALA A 10 7.32 -3.75 19.53
CA ALA A 10 5.89 -4.03 19.74
C ALA A 10 4.95 -3.09 18.96
N PRO A 11 5.18 -1.76 18.90
CA PRO A 11 4.32 -0.86 18.13
C PRO A 11 4.27 -1.18 16.63
N LEU A 12 5.41 -1.51 16.03
CA LEU A 12 5.50 -1.82 14.61
C LEU A 12 4.89 -3.19 14.28
N ARG A 13 5.08 -4.18 15.16
CA ARG A 13 4.48 -5.51 15.00
C ARG A 13 2.96 -5.44 15.10
N GLU A 14 2.43 -4.65 16.04
CA GLU A 14 1.00 -4.43 16.21
C GLU A 14 0.41 -3.75 14.97
N ALA A 15 1.09 -2.75 14.42
CA ALA A 15 0.68 -2.06 13.20
C ALA A 15 0.50 -2.98 12.00
N LEU A 16 1.46 -3.87 11.80
CA LEU A 16 1.43 -4.81 10.69
C LEU A 16 0.26 -5.79 10.84
N LEU A 17 0.09 -6.40 12.02
CA LEU A 17 -1.01 -7.33 12.29
C LEU A 17 -2.38 -6.71 12.04
N GLU A 18 -2.50 -5.44 12.40
CA GLU A 18 -3.76 -4.72 12.34
C GLU A 18 -4.05 -4.18 10.93
N CYS A 19 -3.02 -3.85 10.14
CA CYS A 19 -3.15 -3.62 8.69
C CYS A 19 -3.63 -4.88 7.98
N PHE A 20 -3.10 -6.05 8.36
CA PHE A 20 -3.53 -7.32 7.81
C PHE A 20 -4.98 -7.64 8.17
N ASP A 21 -5.40 -7.41 9.43
CA ASP A 21 -6.80 -7.59 9.82
C ASP A 21 -7.75 -6.68 9.02
N ALA A 22 -7.40 -5.41 8.80
CA ALA A 22 -8.19 -4.51 7.95
C ALA A 22 -8.26 -4.99 6.49
N ALA A 23 -7.16 -5.52 5.96
CA ALA A 23 -7.08 -6.14 4.63
C ALA A 23 -7.88 -7.45 4.52
N THR A 24 -8.31 -8.09 5.61
CA THR A 24 -9.17 -9.28 5.53
C THR A 24 -10.63 -8.99 5.18
N GLN A 25 -11.10 -7.75 5.37
CA GLN A 25 -12.48 -7.34 5.03
C GLN A 25 -12.63 -6.95 3.54
N LEU A 26 -11.52 -6.66 2.86
CA LEU A 26 -11.39 -6.39 1.42
C LEU A 26 -10.09 -7.06 0.98
N ARG A 27 -10.15 -8.24 0.34
CA ARG A 27 -8.95 -9.04 0.06
C ARG A 27 -7.92 -8.25 -0.76
N THR A 28 -6.82 -7.86 -0.13
CA THR A 28 -5.56 -7.54 -0.80
C THR A 28 -4.52 -8.58 -0.41
N GLU A 29 -3.77 -9.05 -1.40
CA GLU A 29 -2.68 -10.02 -1.21
C GLU A 29 -1.33 -9.33 -0.98
N ASP A 30 -1.29 -7.99 -1.12
CA ASP A 30 -0.08 -7.17 -1.06
C ASP A 30 -0.24 -6.02 -0.05
N VAL A 31 0.88 -5.66 0.61
CA VAL A 31 1.04 -4.50 1.49
C VAL A 31 2.30 -3.73 1.08
N ASP A 32 2.13 -2.45 0.76
CA ASP A 32 3.24 -1.55 0.44
C ASP A 32 3.71 -0.80 1.69
N ILE A 33 5.02 -0.85 1.98
CA ILE A 33 5.65 -0.07 3.05
C ILE A 33 6.52 1.01 2.43
N ALA A 34 6.07 2.26 2.54
CA ALA A 34 6.85 3.42 2.14
C ALA A 34 7.57 4.02 3.35
N ALA A 35 8.91 4.03 3.35
CA ALA A 35 9.69 4.55 4.46
C ALA A 35 11.06 5.12 4.03
N PRO A 36 11.74 5.90 4.89
CA PRO A 36 13.13 6.29 4.68
C PRO A 36 14.08 5.06 4.65
N PRO A 37 15.25 5.17 4.00
CA PRO A 37 16.17 4.04 3.81
C PRO A 37 16.52 3.29 5.10
N ALA A 38 16.77 4.03 6.19
CA ALA A 38 17.13 3.43 7.48
C ALA A 38 16.05 2.46 7.99
N ALA A 39 14.77 2.82 7.89
CA ALA A 39 13.67 1.98 8.35
C ALA A 39 13.50 0.73 7.46
N LEU A 40 13.71 0.87 6.15
CA LEU A 40 13.65 -0.27 5.23
C LEU A 40 14.80 -1.25 5.47
N ILE A 41 16.00 -0.75 5.79
CA ILE A 41 17.15 -1.57 6.18
C ILE A 41 16.83 -2.34 7.47
N ASP A 42 16.27 -1.67 8.49
CA ASP A 42 15.89 -2.32 9.74
C ASP A 42 14.86 -3.46 9.52
N ILE A 43 13.86 -3.24 8.65
CA ILE A 43 12.89 -4.27 8.27
C ILE A 43 13.59 -5.44 7.57
N TRP A 44 14.43 -5.14 6.58
CA TRP A 44 15.16 -6.15 5.81
C TRP A 44 16.06 -7.02 6.69
N GLU A 45 16.82 -6.41 7.59
CA GLU A 45 17.69 -7.09 8.55
C GLU A 45 16.88 -7.96 9.53
N GLY A 46 15.73 -7.45 10.00
CA GLY A 46 14.81 -8.19 10.85
C GLY A 46 14.30 -9.47 10.18
N VAL A 47 13.85 -9.37 8.93
CA VAL A 47 13.39 -10.54 8.15
C VAL A 47 14.55 -11.50 7.88
N SER A 48 15.73 -10.98 7.50
CA SER A 48 16.95 -11.77 7.28
C SER A 48 17.41 -12.53 8.53
N SER A 49 17.13 -11.98 9.71
CA SER A 49 17.44 -12.59 11.00
C SER A 49 16.41 -13.62 11.47
N GLY A 50 15.36 -13.86 10.69
CA GLY A 50 14.32 -14.85 10.98
C GLY A 50 13.18 -14.29 11.83
N ALA A 51 12.75 -13.06 11.57
CA ALA A 51 11.53 -12.50 12.17
C ALA A 51 10.35 -13.48 12.00
N GLN A 52 9.61 -13.69 13.09
CA GLN A 52 8.53 -14.68 13.13
C GLN A 52 7.48 -14.40 12.05
N SER A 53 7.09 -15.46 11.33
CA SER A 53 6.11 -15.41 10.23
C SER A 53 6.53 -14.60 9.01
N PHE A 54 7.75 -14.07 8.96
CA PHE A 54 8.30 -13.44 7.74
C PHE A 54 9.25 -14.38 7.02
N SER A 55 9.26 -14.31 5.70
CA SER A 55 10.18 -15.05 4.84
C SER A 55 10.48 -14.28 3.56
N PHE A 56 11.58 -14.64 2.89
CA PHE A 56 11.84 -14.20 1.53
C PHE A 56 11.28 -15.23 0.55
N GLU A 57 10.53 -14.76 -0.44
CA GLU A 57 10.11 -15.57 -1.59
C GLU A 57 11.27 -15.71 -2.60
N SER A 58 11.12 -16.60 -3.57
CA SER A 58 12.17 -16.89 -4.57
C SER A 58 12.54 -15.71 -5.46
N ASP A 59 11.66 -14.72 -5.57
CA ASP A 59 11.86 -13.47 -6.30
C ASP A 59 12.52 -12.37 -5.44
N GLY A 60 12.85 -12.67 -4.19
CA GLY A 60 13.45 -11.72 -3.24
C GLY A 60 12.44 -10.82 -2.53
N LYS A 61 11.13 -10.97 -2.78
CA LYS A 61 10.10 -10.24 -2.06
C LYS A 61 9.92 -10.80 -0.64
N ILE A 62 9.44 -9.95 0.26
CA ILE A 62 9.11 -10.36 1.63
C ILE A 62 7.67 -10.88 1.63
N ALA A 63 7.44 -11.99 2.31
CA ALA A 63 6.11 -12.52 2.58
C ALA A 63 5.89 -12.64 4.08
N PHE A 64 4.65 -12.42 4.49
CA PHE A 64 4.15 -12.63 5.85
C PHE A 64 3.07 -13.71 5.85
N ASP A 65 3.26 -14.73 6.68
CA ASP A 65 2.29 -15.79 6.92
C ASP A 65 1.37 -15.40 8.09
N ALA A 66 0.17 -14.94 7.75
CA ALA A 66 -0.80 -14.47 8.72
C ALA A 66 -1.36 -15.65 9.54
N PRO A 67 -1.52 -15.51 10.88
CA PRO A 67 -2.09 -16.55 11.74
C PRO A 67 -3.47 -17.06 11.31
N GLN A 68 -4.21 -16.23 10.57
CA GLN A 68 -5.54 -16.51 10.03
C GLN A 68 -5.49 -17.48 8.81
N GLY A 69 -4.29 -17.89 8.36
CA GLY A 69 -4.11 -18.91 7.31
C GLY A 69 -4.03 -18.35 5.89
N PHE A 70 -3.74 -17.06 5.72
CA PHE A 70 -3.45 -16.45 4.44
C PHE A 70 -2.03 -15.85 4.43
N ARG A 71 -1.48 -15.65 3.24
CA ARG A 71 -0.16 -15.05 3.04
C ARG A 71 -0.33 -13.67 2.42
N VAL A 72 0.49 -12.73 2.87
CA VAL A 72 0.54 -11.37 2.32
C VAL A 72 1.96 -11.06 1.87
N ARG A 73 2.10 -10.44 0.72
CA ARG A 73 3.39 -9.97 0.21
C ARG A 73 3.63 -8.54 0.65
N LEU A 74 4.89 -8.24 0.91
CA LEU A 74 5.33 -6.92 1.32
C LEU A 74 6.28 -6.37 0.27
N ASP A 75 5.93 -5.21 -0.27
CA ASP A 75 6.81 -4.42 -1.12
C ASP A 75 7.37 -3.24 -0.31
N LEU A 76 8.71 -3.10 -0.32
CA LEU A 76 9.41 -2.02 0.36
C LEU A 76 9.70 -0.90 -0.64
N ILE A 77 9.20 0.30 -0.34
CA ILE A 77 9.30 1.47 -1.22
C ILE A 77 10.07 2.58 -0.50
N GLU A 78 11.20 2.98 -1.06
CA GLU A 78 12.00 4.08 -0.51
C GLU A 78 11.32 5.42 -0.76
N ILE A 79 11.13 6.21 0.31
CA ILE A 79 10.66 7.59 0.20
C ILE A 79 11.82 8.52 -0.11
N GLY A 80 11.60 9.43 -1.06
CA GLY A 80 12.55 10.50 -1.40
C GLY A 80 13.53 10.13 -2.52
N ASN A 81 13.42 8.92 -3.05
CA ASN A 81 14.26 8.43 -4.14
C ASN A 81 13.43 7.51 -5.05
N GLY A 82 12.71 8.10 -6.02
CA GLY A 82 11.87 7.35 -6.97
C GLY A 82 10.42 7.83 -7.05
N TYR A 83 9.48 6.90 -7.22
CA TYR A 83 8.06 7.17 -7.48
C TYR A 83 7.30 7.83 -6.31
N ILE A 84 7.77 7.64 -5.08
CA ILE A 84 7.21 8.28 -3.89
C ILE A 84 8.20 9.30 -3.35
N GLU A 85 8.08 10.55 -3.78
CA GLU A 85 8.90 11.64 -3.24
C GLU A 85 8.61 11.88 -1.75
N ARG A 86 7.34 11.80 -1.36
CA ARG A 86 6.87 11.99 0.02
C ARG A 86 5.41 11.54 0.19
N ILE A 87 5.08 11.18 1.43
CA ILE A 87 3.72 11.12 1.97
C ILE A 87 3.46 12.44 2.69
N TYR A 88 2.42 13.18 2.32
CA TYR A 88 2.15 14.50 2.89
C TYR A 88 1.52 14.42 4.28
N LEU A 89 0.62 13.46 4.48
CA LEU A 89 -0.08 13.23 5.72
C LEU A 89 -0.20 11.72 5.96
N ALA A 90 0.32 11.28 7.10
CA ALA A 90 0.11 9.93 7.59
C ALA A 90 -0.84 9.99 8.79
N GLU A 91 -1.82 9.10 8.83
CA GLU A 91 -2.77 8.96 9.91
C GLU A 91 -2.30 7.86 10.86
N PRO A 92 -2.39 8.07 12.19
CA PRO A 92 -2.07 7.03 13.15
C PRO A 92 -2.97 5.83 12.91
N PHE A 93 -2.34 4.68 12.70
CA PHE A 93 -3.06 3.43 12.60
C PHE A 93 -2.29 2.40 13.39
N ARG A 94 -2.88 2.04 14.54
CA ARG A 94 -2.65 0.71 15.12
C ARG A 94 -1.16 0.44 15.48
N GLY A 95 -0.44 1.43 16.01
CA GLY A 95 1.00 1.31 16.37
C GLY A 95 1.98 1.73 15.27
N GLY A 96 1.46 2.01 14.07
CA GLY A 96 2.19 2.57 12.94
C GLY A 96 1.40 3.73 12.33
N SER A 97 1.53 3.90 11.01
CA SER A 97 0.80 4.93 10.29
C SER A 97 0.44 4.46 8.89
N VAL A 98 -0.68 4.97 8.40
CA VAL A 98 -1.19 4.73 7.05
C VAL A 98 -1.21 6.07 6.32
N ALA A 99 -0.90 6.06 5.02
CA ALA A 99 -1.04 7.27 4.21
C ALA A 99 -2.48 7.77 4.25
N SER A 100 -2.67 9.09 4.34
CA SER A 100 -4.01 9.69 4.28
C SER A 100 -4.74 9.28 2.99
N MET A 101 -6.06 9.34 2.99
CA MET A 101 -6.85 9.04 1.79
C MET A 101 -6.40 9.89 0.58
N SER A 102 -6.06 11.16 0.80
CA SER A 102 -5.54 12.05 -0.24
C SER A 102 -4.20 11.58 -0.80
N ASP A 103 -3.29 11.12 0.07
CA ASP A 103 -2.01 10.54 -0.38
C ASP A 103 -2.23 9.20 -1.10
N LEU A 104 -3.12 8.34 -0.61
CA LEU A 104 -3.43 7.07 -1.28
C LEU A 104 -4.02 7.31 -2.68
N LEU A 105 -4.93 8.27 -2.83
CA LEU A 105 -5.48 8.67 -4.13
C LEU A 105 -4.41 9.25 -5.04
N ARG A 106 -3.50 10.08 -4.51
CA ARG A 106 -2.36 10.62 -5.26
C ARG A 106 -1.39 9.52 -5.69
N LEU A 107 -1.07 8.57 -4.82
CA LEU A 107 -0.17 7.45 -5.13
C LEU A 107 -0.81 6.52 -6.16
N ARG A 108 -2.12 6.27 -6.04
CA ARG A 108 -2.89 5.58 -7.06
C ARG A 108 -2.87 6.36 -8.38
N ALA A 109 -2.99 7.68 -8.34
CA ALA A 109 -2.88 8.52 -9.52
C ALA A 109 -1.51 8.40 -10.21
N VAL A 110 -0.42 8.42 -9.45
CA VAL A 110 0.94 8.28 -9.99
C VAL A 110 1.12 6.92 -10.66
N THR A 111 0.73 5.83 -10.00
CA THR A 111 0.81 4.48 -10.59
C THR A 111 -0.06 4.31 -11.83
N VAL A 112 -1.10 5.14 -11.96
CA VAL A 112 -2.04 5.11 -13.09
C VAL A 112 -1.62 6.07 -14.23
N VAL A 113 -0.97 7.19 -13.95
CA VAL A 113 -0.59 8.17 -14.99
C VAL A 113 0.81 7.87 -15.57
N GLU A 114 1.71 7.30 -14.77
CA GLU A 114 3.03 6.83 -15.21
C GLU A 114 3.09 5.30 -15.12
N PRO A 115 2.42 4.57 -16.04
CA PRO A 115 2.65 3.14 -16.12
C PRO A 115 4.12 2.89 -16.42
N ARG A 116 4.67 1.82 -15.86
CA ARG A 116 5.96 1.26 -16.32
C ARG A 116 5.92 1.22 -17.84
N GLU A 117 6.97 1.72 -18.50
CA GLU A 117 7.05 1.83 -19.97
C GLU A 117 6.45 0.57 -20.64
N GLY A 118 5.29 0.71 -21.30
CA GLY A 118 4.58 -0.38 -21.98
C GLY A 118 3.42 -1.06 -21.25
N GLN A 119 3.05 -0.67 -20.02
CA GLN A 119 1.85 -1.21 -19.35
C GLN A 119 0.59 -0.38 -19.64
N VAL A 120 -0.45 -1.06 -20.17
CA VAL A 120 -1.80 -0.51 -20.24
C VAL A 120 -2.42 -0.60 -18.86
N LEU A 121 -3.08 0.47 -18.43
CA LEU A 121 -3.76 0.50 -17.15
C LEU A 121 -4.85 -0.55 -17.07
N PRO A 122 -4.89 -1.37 -16.00
CA PRO A 122 -5.99 -2.29 -15.80
C PRO A 122 -7.28 -1.47 -15.65
N GLY A 123 -8.33 -1.90 -16.36
CA GLY A 123 -9.68 -1.42 -16.08
C GLY A 123 -10.05 -1.84 -14.66
N LEU A 124 -10.73 -0.95 -13.93
CA LEU A 124 -11.27 -1.30 -12.63
C LEU A 124 -12.38 -2.33 -12.83
N ASP A 125 -12.41 -3.36 -12.01
CA ASP A 125 -13.57 -4.24 -11.97
C ASP A 125 -14.78 -3.54 -11.32
N PHE A 126 -15.95 -4.16 -11.38
CA PHE A 126 -17.19 -3.56 -10.87
C PHE A 126 -17.14 -3.26 -9.36
N GLN A 127 -16.36 -4.03 -8.60
CA GLN A 127 -16.25 -3.88 -7.15
C GLN A 127 -15.30 -2.72 -6.81
N GLU A 128 -14.13 -2.67 -7.45
CA GLU A 128 -13.18 -1.58 -7.34
C GLU A 128 -13.81 -0.25 -7.77
N LEU A 129 -14.57 -0.28 -8.87
CA LEU A 129 -15.32 0.88 -9.34
C LEU A 129 -16.34 1.35 -8.31
N GLY A 130 -17.06 0.43 -7.67
CA GLY A 130 -18.00 0.74 -6.60
C GLY A 130 -17.33 1.46 -5.42
N TYR A 131 -16.14 1.02 -5.01
CA TYR A 131 -15.39 1.67 -3.94
C TYR A 131 -14.88 3.05 -4.33
N VAL A 132 -14.35 3.20 -5.55
CA VAL A 132 -13.87 4.50 -6.05
C VAL A 132 -15.01 5.50 -6.15
N MET A 133 -16.16 5.10 -6.69
CA MET A 133 -17.34 5.96 -6.79
C MET A 133 -17.92 6.31 -5.41
N GLY A 134 -17.92 5.36 -4.47
CA GLY A 134 -18.32 5.58 -3.09
C GLY A 134 -17.43 6.60 -2.38
N ALA A 135 -16.10 6.45 -2.50
CA ALA A 135 -15.14 7.39 -1.94
C ALA A 135 -15.24 8.78 -2.60
N ALA A 136 -15.44 8.82 -3.92
CA ALA A 136 -15.56 10.07 -4.67
C ALA A 136 -16.78 10.90 -4.28
N SER A 137 -17.84 10.27 -3.76
CA SER A 137 -19.01 10.99 -3.23
C SER A 137 -18.65 11.93 -2.08
N CYS A 138 -17.59 11.63 -1.33
CA CYS A 138 -17.06 12.45 -0.25
C CYS A 138 -16.09 13.55 -0.71
N LEU A 139 -15.72 13.57 -2.00
CA LEU A 139 -14.75 14.52 -2.56
C LEU A 139 -15.41 15.81 -3.05
N GLY A 140 -14.65 16.91 -3.01
CA GLY A 140 -15.03 18.18 -3.63
C GLY A 140 -14.95 18.13 -5.16
N VAL A 141 -15.54 19.12 -5.84
CA VAL A 141 -15.62 19.16 -7.32
C VAL A 141 -14.25 19.09 -7.98
N LEU A 142 -13.25 19.78 -7.43
CA LEU A 142 -11.88 19.76 -7.95
C LEU A 142 -11.22 18.38 -7.78
N ASP A 143 -11.42 17.73 -6.65
CA ASP A 143 -10.86 16.42 -6.34
C ASP A 143 -11.50 15.31 -7.20
N ARG A 144 -12.79 15.44 -7.51
CA ARG A 144 -13.49 14.56 -8.47
C ARG A 144 -12.96 14.72 -9.89
N LEU A 145 -12.68 15.96 -10.33
CA LEU A 145 -12.05 16.22 -11.63
C LEU A 145 -10.67 15.58 -11.74
N VAL A 146 -9.87 15.64 -10.67
CA VAL A 146 -8.56 14.98 -10.60
C VAL A 146 -8.74 13.47 -10.64
N LEU A 147 -9.67 12.91 -9.86
CA LEU A 147 -9.96 11.47 -9.87
C LEU A 147 -10.45 10.98 -11.24
N SER A 148 -11.31 11.75 -11.92
CA SER A 148 -11.75 11.45 -13.30
C SER A 148 -10.60 11.47 -14.30
N ALA A 149 -9.66 12.41 -14.18
CA ALA A 149 -8.48 12.47 -15.02
C ALA A 149 -7.54 11.27 -14.78
N VAL A 150 -7.46 10.82 -13.53
CA VAL A 150 -6.67 9.66 -13.11
C VAL A 150 -7.26 8.35 -13.61
N LEU A 151 -8.58 8.17 -13.52
CA LEU A 151 -9.26 6.95 -13.97
C LEU A 151 -9.01 6.61 -15.45
N GLY A 152 -8.67 7.62 -16.27
CA GLY A 152 -8.21 7.44 -17.64
C GLY A 152 -9.29 6.90 -18.59
N ALA A 153 -8.91 6.65 -19.84
CA ALA A 153 -9.85 6.25 -20.89
C ALA A 153 -10.53 4.89 -20.64
N ASN A 154 -9.81 3.95 -19.99
CA ASN A 154 -10.31 2.60 -19.70
C ASN A 154 -11.45 2.58 -18.67
N ASN A 155 -11.61 3.65 -17.87
CA ASN A 155 -12.68 3.81 -16.90
C ASN A 155 -13.53 5.06 -17.22
N SER A 156 -13.55 5.48 -18.48
CA SER A 156 -14.19 6.72 -18.95
C SER A 156 -15.65 6.85 -18.50
N ALA A 157 -16.44 5.77 -18.54
CA ALA A 157 -17.83 5.78 -18.09
C ALA A 157 -17.98 6.16 -16.61
N ALA A 158 -17.08 5.70 -15.74
CA ALA A 158 -17.08 6.06 -14.34
C ALA A 158 -16.54 7.47 -14.11
N ALA A 159 -15.47 7.84 -14.83
CA ALA A 159 -14.92 9.19 -14.82
C ALA A 159 -15.97 10.25 -15.21
N TYR A 160 -16.88 9.94 -16.13
CA TYR A 160 -18.03 10.80 -16.47
C TYR A 160 -19.08 10.87 -15.37
N GLY A 161 -19.30 9.79 -14.61
CA GLY A 161 -20.27 9.76 -13.50
C GLY A 161 -19.81 10.53 -12.26
N LEU A 162 -18.56 10.98 -12.23
CA LEU A 162 -17.97 11.79 -11.16
C LEU A 162 -18.10 13.31 -11.38
N LEU A 163 -18.48 13.73 -12.61
CA LEU A 163 -18.68 15.12 -13.01
C LEU A 163 -20.17 15.50 -13.01
#